data_AF-A0A2T6JD32-F1
#
_entry.id   AF-A0A2T6JD32-F1
#
_cell.length_a   1.000
_cell.length_b   1.000
_cell.length_c   1.000
_cell.angle_alpha   90.00
_cell.angle_beta   90.00
_cell.angle_gamma   90.00
#
_symmetry.space_group_name_H-M   'P 1'
#
loop_
_entity.id
_entity.type
_entity.pdbx_description
1 polymer ?
#
loop_
_entity_poly.entity_id
_entity_poly.type
_entity_poly.pdbx_seq_one_letter_code
_entity_poly.pdbx_strand_id
1 'polypeptide(L)'
;MYSLWNSSLPVPYDTAAQSLALPLCGVSVRAGFPSPADDFVVERLDIMQLLVKHPQATYFWRVRGDSMRDAGIEDGSIIAVDRAIKPKHNSIVVAIVDGECTVKYLHQRAGRIKLRAANPTYPDIIPRESQTIEVWGVVSGCVKLFLT
;
A
#
# COMPACT_ATOMS: atom_id res chain seq x y z
N MET A 1 4.47 27.01 6.52
CA MET A 1 5.09 25.80 5.93
C MET A 1 4.57 24.60 6.70
N TYR A 2 3.41 24.07 6.29
CA TYR A 2 2.77 22.95 7.00
C TYR A 2 3.48 21.66 6.60
N SER A 3 4.06 20.97 7.58
CA SER A 3 4.73 19.69 7.37
C SER A 3 3.70 18.64 6.93
N LEU A 4 3.67 18.32 5.63
CA LEU A 4 2.86 17.24 5.06
C LEU A 4 3.18 15.86 5.67
N TRP A 5 4.25 15.75 6.44
CA TRP A 5 4.74 14.52 7.05
C TRP A 5 3.98 14.09 8.31
N ASN A 6 3.20 14.99 8.93
CA ASN A 6 2.51 14.71 10.20
C ASN A 6 0.99 14.47 10.08
N SER A 7 0.44 14.44 8.86
CA SER A 7 -1.00 14.22 8.65
C SER A 7 -1.37 12.74 8.63
N SER A 8 -2.42 12.38 9.36
CA SER A 8 -3.03 11.04 9.33
C SER A 8 -4.05 10.88 8.19
N LEU A 9 -4.27 11.93 7.39
CA LEU A 9 -5.29 11.98 6.33
C LEU A 9 -4.73 11.52 4.97
N PRO A 10 -5.61 11.05 4.05
CA PRO A 10 -5.24 10.83 2.65
C PRO A 10 -4.66 12.06 1.99
N VAL A 11 -3.49 11.88 1.39
CA VAL A 11 -2.92 12.85 0.46
C VAL A 11 -3.23 12.37 -0.97
N PRO A 12 -4.01 13.13 -1.76
CA PRO A 12 -4.24 12.79 -3.16
C PRO A 12 -2.94 12.85 -3.95
N TYR A 13 -2.80 11.97 -4.94
CA TYR A 13 -1.70 12.09 -5.90
C TYR A 13 -1.90 13.32 -6.77
N ASP A 14 -0.96 14.26 -6.72
CA ASP A 14 -0.97 15.44 -7.58
C ASP A 14 -0.37 15.08 -8.95
N THR A 15 -1.21 15.13 -9.99
CA THR A 15 -0.79 14.83 -11.37
C THR A 15 0.05 15.98 -11.96
N ALA A 16 0.03 17.17 -11.37
CA ALA A 16 0.87 18.30 -11.78
C ALA A 16 2.31 18.20 -11.23
N ALA A 17 2.55 17.33 -10.24
CA ALA A 17 3.90 17.05 -9.76
C ALA A 17 4.66 16.24 -10.82
N GLN A 18 5.82 16.74 -11.25
CA GLN A 18 6.68 16.04 -12.20
C GLN A 18 7.20 14.75 -11.55
N SER A 19 6.98 13.60 -12.20
CA SER A 19 7.59 12.36 -11.75
C SER A 19 9.07 12.33 -12.14
N LEU A 20 9.93 12.09 -11.15
CA LEU A 20 11.36 11.96 -11.37
C LEU A 20 11.65 10.51 -11.80
N ALA A 21 11.84 10.30 -13.10
CA ALA A 21 12.30 9.00 -13.61
C ALA A 21 13.78 8.82 -13.25
N LEU A 22 14.06 7.86 -12.36
CA LEU A 22 15.42 7.53 -11.94
C LEU A 22 16.00 6.45 -12.87
N PRO A 23 17.29 6.49 -13.21
CA PRO A 23 17.91 5.36 -13.88
C PRO A 23 17.86 4.15 -12.96
N LEU A 24 17.30 3.04 -13.45
CA LEU A 24 17.36 1.75 -12.78
C LEU A 24 18.45 0.92 -13.44
N CYS A 25 19.38 0.46 -12.62
CA CYS A 25 20.37 -0.50 -13.09
C CYS A 25 19.62 -1.80 -13.44
N GLY A 26 19.74 -2.28 -14.69
CA GLY A 26 19.13 -3.53 -15.14
C GLY A 26 19.65 -4.79 -14.43
N VAL A 27 20.69 -4.65 -13.60
CA VAL A 27 21.19 -5.71 -12.73
C VAL A 27 20.33 -5.73 -11.47
N SER A 28 19.49 -6.75 -11.30
CA SER A 28 18.84 -6.98 -10.02
C SER A 28 19.92 -7.24 -8.97
N VAL A 29 20.02 -6.38 -7.96
CA VAL A 29 20.92 -6.64 -6.82
C VAL A 29 20.37 -7.85 -6.09
N ARG A 30 20.99 -9.02 -6.29
CA ARG A 30 20.70 -10.18 -5.44
C ARG A 30 21.05 -9.80 -4.00
N ALA A 31 20.21 -10.17 -3.07
CA ALA A 31 20.62 -10.27 -1.67
C ALA A 31 21.65 -11.43 -1.57
N GLY A 32 22.92 -11.17 -1.92
CA GLY A 32 23.97 -12.20 -2.03
C GLY A 32 25.17 -11.77 -2.89
N PHE A 33 26.13 -12.69 -3.14
CA PHE A 33 27.40 -12.38 -3.80
C PHE A 33 27.19 -11.98 -5.28
N PRO A 34 27.62 -10.77 -5.71
CA PRO A 34 27.44 -10.32 -7.08
C PRO A 34 28.44 -11.00 -8.02
N SER A 35 27.96 -11.40 -9.21
CA SER A 35 28.83 -11.86 -10.31
C SER A 35 29.12 -10.67 -11.25
N PRO A 36 30.34 -10.49 -11.79
CA PRO A 36 30.75 -9.24 -12.43
C PRO A 36 30.31 -9.03 -13.89
N ALA A 37 29.54 -9.95 -14.49
CA ALA A 37 29.39 -10.05 -15.93
C ALA A 37 27.94 -9.91 -16.40
N ASP A 38 27.33 -8.74 -16.19
CA ASP A 38 26.04 -8.39 -16.79
C ASP A 38 26.18 -7.10 -17.61
N ASP A 39 25.88 -7.19 -18.90
CA ASP A 39 25.87 -6.08 -19.86
C ASP A 39 24.78 -5.06 -19.48
N PHE A 40 25.18 -3.79 -19.38
CA PHE A 40 24.36 -2.71 -18.83
C PHE A 40 23.28 -2.22 -19.80
N VAL A 41 22.07 -2.79 -19.70
CA VAL A 41 20.86 -2.13 -20.21
C VAL A 41 20.32 -1.24 -19.09
N VAL A 42 20.31 0.08 -19.30
CA VAL A 42 19.77 1.05 -18.35
C VAL A 42 18.32 1.33 -18.72
N GLU A 43 17.38 0.76 -17.97
CA GLU A 43 15.97 1.16 -18.04
C GLU A 43 15.74 2.34 -17.08
N ARG A 44 14.85 3.26 -17.44
CA ARG A 44 14.43 4.34 -16.53
C ARG A 44 13.28 3.82 -15.68
N LEU A 45 13.48 3.73 -14.37
CA LEU A 45 12.41 3.39 -13.43
C LEU A 45 11.83 4.65 -12.81
N ASP A 46 10.53 4.78 -12.99
CA ASP A 46 9.73 5.71 -12.24
C ASP A 46 8.93 4.94 -11.18
N ILE A 47 9.31 5.13 -9.92
CA ILE A 47 8.65 4.48 -8.77
C ILE A 47 7.17 4.87 -8.72
N MET A 48 6.82 6.10 -9.11
CA MET A 48 5.43 6.55 -9.10
C MET A 48 4.61 5.80 -10.15
N GLN A 49 5.16 5.55 -11.34
CA GLN A 49 4.47 4.75 -12.36
C GLN A 49 4.22 3.30 -11.93
N LEU A 50 5.08 2.74 -11.09
CA LEU A 50 4.85 1.41 -10.53
C LEU A 50 3.71 1.39 -9.51
N LEU A 51 3.60 2.43 -8.68
CA LEU A 51 2.65 2.50 -7.56
C LEU A 51 1.28 3.07 -7.98
N VAL A 52 1.25 3.96 -8.97
CA VAL A 52 0.10 4.77 -9.37
C VAL A 52 -0.41 4.33 -10.74
N LYS A 53 -1.44 3.48 -10.75
CA LYS A 53 -2.12 3.06 -11.99
C LYS A 53 -3.18 4.06 -12.46
N HIS A 54 -3.94 4.60 -11.52
CA HIS A 54 -4.97 5.61 -11.79
C HIS A 54 -4.65 6.89 -11.02
N PRO A 55 -3.90 7.84 -11.62
CA PRO A 55 -3.44 9.07 -10.94
C PRO A 55 -4.56 9.84 -10.22
N GLN A 56 -5.71 9.96 -10.87
CA GLN A 56 -6.88 10.69 -10.35
C GLN A 56 -7.61 9.97 -9.21
N ALA A 57 -7.30 8.70 -8.96
CA ALA A 57 -7.95 7.87 -7.95
C ALA A 57 -6.97 7.28 -6.93
N THR A 58 -5.70 7.69 -6.96
CA THR A 58 -4.65 7.18 -6.08
C THR A 58 -4.34 8.15 -4.97
N TYR A 59 -4.19 7.62 -3.76
CA TYR A 59 -3.91 8.36 -2.55
C TYR A 59 -2.83 7.66 -1.75
N PHE A 60 -2.06 8.42 -0.98
CA PHE A 60 -1.01 7.89 -0.13
C PHE A 60 -1.37 8.02 1.34
N TRP A 61 -1.10 6.96 2.11
CA TRP A 61 -1.22 6.93 3.56
C TRP A 61 0.04 6.45 4.23
N ARG A 62 0.32 7.04 5.41
CA ARG A 62 1.30 6.50 6.35
C ARG A 62 0.61 5.50 7.26
N VAL A 63 1.11 4.27 7.26
CA VAL A 63 0.59 3.19 8.11
C VAL A 63 1.03 3.43 9.55
N ARG A 64 0.13 3.14 10.49
CA ARG A 64 0.41 3.05 11.91
C ARG A 64 0.02 1.69 12.45
N GLY A 65 0.88 1.09 13.27
CA GLY A 65 0.74 -0.25 13.82
C GLY A 65 1.30 -1.35 12.92
N ASP A 66 1.33 -2.58 13.45
CA ASP A 66 2.00 -3.75 12.87
C ASP A 66 1.02 -4.88 12.51
N SER A 67 -0.29 -4.58 12.46
CA SER A 67 -1.33 -5.56 12.12
C SER A 67 -1.18 -6.18 10.72
N MET A 68 -0.33 -5.61 9.88
CA MET A 68 -0.05 -6.08 8.53
C MET A 68 1.42 -6.49 8.30
N ARG A 69 2.18 -6.71 9.38
CA ARG A 69 3.63 -7.00 9.34
C ARG A 69 3.97 -8.17 8.40
N ASP A 70 3.25 -9.27 8.47
CA ASP A 70 3.56 -10.48 7.69
C ASP A 70 3.18 -10.31 6.19
N ALA A 71 2.51 -9.20 5.83
CA ALA A 71 2.32 -8.75 4.45
C ALA A 71 3.40 -7.76 3.99
N GLY A 72 4.43 -7.51 4.80
CA GLY A 72 5.50 -6.54 4.52
C GLY A 72 5.09 -5.07 4.75
N ILE A 73 3.92 -4.84 5.36
CA ILE A 73 3.43 -3.50 5.69
C ILE A 73 3.62 -3.27 7.19
N GLU A 74 4.69 -2.57 7.53
CA GLU A 74 5.06 -2.25 8.91
C GLU A 74 4.68 -0.81 9.29
N ASP A 75 4.76 -0.52 10.59
CA ASP A 75 4.57 0.82 11.11
C ASP A 75 5.49 1.83 10.40
N GLY A 76 4.93 2.96 9.99
CA GLY A 76 5.65 4.01 9.26
C GLY A 76 5.79 3.79 7.75
N SER A 77 5.37 2.63 7.23
CA SER A 77 5.33 2.38 5.77
C SER A 77 4.36 3.33 5.08
N ILE A 78 4.65 3.69 3.83
CA ILE A 78 3.77 4.49 2.98
C ILE A 78 3.07 3.55 2.00
N ILE A 79 1.74 3.55 1.98
CA ILE A 79 0.93 2.74 1.06
C ILE A 79 0.28 3.63 0.00
N ALA A 80 0.26 3.13 -1.23
CA ALA A 80 -0.53 3.68 -2.33
C ALA A 80 -1.89 2.96 -2.36
N VAL A 81 -2.97 3.72 -2.34
CA VAL A 81 -4.35 3.24 -2.27
C VAL A 81 -5.13 3.78 -3.46
N ASP A 82 -5.67 2.87 -4.25
CA ASP A 82 -6.38 3.17 -5.49
C ASP A 82 -7.88 2.88 -5.32
N ARG A 83 -8.70 3.91 -5.57
CA ARG A 83 -10.17 3.84 -5.46
C ARG A 83 -10.85 3.32 -6.72
N ALA A 84 -10.17 3.33 -7.87
CA ALA A 84 -10.72 2.84 -9.13
C ALA A 84 -10.62 1.32 -9.24
N ILE A 85 -9.75 0.67 -8.46
CA ILE A 85 -9.62 -0.78 -8.44
C ILE A 85 -10.78 -1.40 -7.66
N LYS A 86 -11.54 -2.28 -8.32
CA LYS A 86 -12.59 -3.07 -7.65
C LYS A 86 -11.96 -4.07 -6.67
N PRO A 87 -12.30 -4.02 -5.36
CA PRO A 87 -11.73 -4.92 -4.37
C PRO A 87 -12.19 -6.37 -4.61
N LYS A 88 -11.28 -7.33 -4.39
CA LYS A 88 -11.54 -8.76 -4.54
C LYS A 88 -11.14 -9.50 -3.26
N HIS A 89 -11.53 -10.77 -3.18
CA HIS A 89 -11.06 -11.67 -2.14
C HIS A 89 -9.51 -11.68 -2.08
N ASN A 90 -8.96 -11.57 -0.88
CA ASN A 90 -7.53 -11.44 -0.57
C ASN A 90 -6.85 -10.17 -1.10
N SER A 91 -7.58 -9.16 -1.59
CA SER A 91 -7.01 -7.83 -1.78
C SER A 91 -6.63 -7.23 -0.43
N ILE A 92 -5.48 -6.56 -0.35
CA ILE A 92 -5.20 -5.65 0.76
C ILE A 92 -6.00 -4.38 0.51
N VAL A 93 -6.84 -3.99 1.47
CA VAL A 93 -7.73 -2.84 1.35
C VAL A 93 -7.54 -1.91 2.51
N VAL A 94 -7.81 -0.64 2.24
CA VAL A 94 -8.26 0.28 3.27
C VAL A 94 -9.76 0.07 3.45
N ALA A 95 -10.16 -0.21 4.68
CA ALA A 95 -11.56 -0.25 5.08
C ALA A 95 -11.84 0.77 6.18
N ILE A 96 -13.05 1.32 6.18
CA ILE A 96 -13.60 2.14 7.24
C ILE A 96 -14.53 1.26 8.06
N VAL A 97 -14.25 1.17 9.36
CA VAL A 97 -15.01 0.40 10.35
C VAL A 97 -15.34 1.36 11.48
N ASP A 98 -16.64 1.60 11.73
CA ASP A 98 -17.12 2.57 12.75
C ASP A 98 -16.50 3.97 12.63
N GLY A 99 -16.21 4.41 11.40
CA GLY A 99 -15.59 5.71 11.12
C GLY A 99 -14.06 5.72 11.23
N GLU A 100 -13.43 4.62 11.65
CA GLU A 100 -11.99 4.48 11.74
C GLU A 100 -11.41 3.73 10.54
N CYS A 101 -10.30 4.22 9.99
CA CYS A 101 -9.63 3.61 8.87
C CYS A 101 -8.67 2.50 9.31
N THR A 102 -8.71 1.34 8.66
CA THR A 102 -7.81 0.23 8.91
C THR A 102 -7.33 -0.42 7.62
N VAL A 103 -6.10 -0.95 7.62
CA VAL A 103 -5.54 -1.71 6.51
C VAL A 103 -5.61 -3.20 6.83
N LYS A 104 -6.29 -3.98 6.00
CA LYS A 104 -6.51 -5.41 6.22
C LYS A 104 -6.65 -6.16 4.89
N TYR A 105 -6.51 -7.48 4.93
CA TYR A 105 -6.98 -8.34 3.86
C TYR A 105 -8.50 -8.38 3.83
N LEU A 106 -9.09 -8.06 2.67
CA LEU A 106 -10.50 -8.29 2.44
C LEU A 106 -10.76 -9.77 2.19
N HIS A 107 -11.47 -10.43 3.11
CA HIS A 107 -11.94 -11.77 2.91
C HIS A 107 -13.44 -11.75 2.59
N GLN A 108 -13.76 -11.85 1.30
CA GLN A 108 -15.12 -11.95 0.79
C GLN A 108 -15.34 -13.35 0.20
N ARG A 109 -16.16 -14.20 0.83
CA ARG A 109 -16.48 -15.56 0.33
C ARG A 109 -17.87 -16.00 0.80
N ALA A 110 -18.64 -16.61 -0.09
CA ALA A 110 -19.98 -17.13 0.21
C ALA A 110 -20.91 -16.12 0.91
N GLY A 111 -20.90 -14.86 0.45
CA GLY A 111 -21.70 -13.77 1.03
C GLY A 111 -21.18 -13.22 2.36
N ARG A 112 -20.12 -13.79 2.94
CA ARG A 112 -19.52 -13.29 4.19
C ARG A 112 -18.33 -12.39 3.88
N ILE A 113 -18.31 -11.23 4.52
CA ILE A 113 -17.20 -10.28 4.50
C ILE A 113 -16.55 -10.30 5.88
N LYS A 114 -15.23 -10.36 5.92
CA LYS A 114 -14.43 -10.07 7.12
C LYS A 114 -13.12 -9.42 6.72
N LEU A 115 -12.50 -8.70 7.63
CA LEU A 115 -11.18 -8.10 7.46
C LEU A 115 -10.17 -8.89 8.28
N ARG A 116 -9.14 -9.42 7.62
CA ARG A 116 -8.11 -10.24 8.26
C ARG A 116 -6.80 -9.46 8.37
N ALA A 117 -6.19 -9.50 9.55
CA ALA A 117 -4.85 -8.97 9.76
C ALA A 117 -3.79 -9.90 9.15
N ALA A 118 -2.67 -9.33 8.70
CA ALA A 118 -1.46 -10.09 8.36
C ALA A 118 -0.53 -10.16 9.58
N ASN A 119 -1.12 -10.44 10.74
CA ASN A 119 -0.42 -10.61 12.00
C ASN A 119 -1.32 -11.48 12.91
N PRO A 120 -0.91 -12.71 13.27
CA PRO A 120 -1.72 -13.65 14.05
C PRO A 120 -2.17 -13.14 15.43
N THR A 121 -1.50 -12.12 15.99
CA THR A 121 -1.88 -11.53 17.28
C THR A 121 -3.11 -10.63 17.19
N TYR A 122 -3.57 -10.30 15.98
CA TYR A 122 -4.72 -9.45 15.73
C TYR A 122 -5.92 -10.31 15.26
N PRO A 123 -7.07 -10.26 15.96
CA PRO A 123 -8.25 -11.01 15.55
C PRO A 123 -8.84 -10.49 14.25
N ASP A 124 -9.53 -11.36 13.53
CA ASP A 124 -10.33 -10.98 12.36
C ASP A 124 -11.47 -10.03 12.79
N ILE A 125 -11.69 -8.98 11.99
CA ILE A 125 -12.83 -8.09 12.17
C ILE A 125 -13.98 -8.64 11.33
N ILE A 126 -15.02 -9.11 12.02
CA ILE A 126 -16.25 -9.59 11.41
C ILE A 126 -17.32 -8.52 11.66
N PRO A 127 -18.00 -8.02 10.61
CA PRO A 127 -19.06 -7.04 10.78
C PRO A 127 -20.17 -7.62 11.65
N ARG A 128 -20.55 -6.90 12.71
CA ARG A 128 -21.74 -7.19 13.50
C ARG A 128 -23.00 -6.82 12.72
N GLU A 129 -24.17 -7.28 13.15
CA GLU A 129 -25.45 -7.02 12.46
C GLU A 129 -25.73 -5.53 12.20
N SER A 130 -25.26 -4.64 13.08
CA SER A 130 -25.42 -3.19 12.96
C SER A 130 -24.18 -2.45 12.42
N GLN A 131 -23.10 -3.17 12.11
CA GLN A 131 -21.83 -2.58 11.73
C GLN A 131 -21.63 -2.67 10.22
N THR A 132 -21.35 -1.52 9.59
CA THR A 132 -21.01 -1.46 8.17
C THR A 132 -19.49 -1.46 8.01
N ILE A 133 -19.00 -2.26 7.06
CA ILE A 133 -17.62 -2.20 6.60
C ILE A 133 -17.66 -1.56 5.22
N GLU A 134 -17.11 -0.37 5.11
CA GLU A 134 -16.91 0.30 3.83
C GLU A 134 -15.48 0.03 3.34
N VAL A 135 -15.34 -0.49 2.13
CA VAL A 135 -14.02 -0.56 1.48
C VAL A 135 -13.77 0.75 0.77
N TRP A 136 -12.79 1.52 1.25
CA TRP A 136 -12.46 2.83 0.70
C TRP A 136 -11.65 2.72 -0.59
N GLY A 137 -10.71 1.77 -0.64
CA GLY A 137 -9.84 1.54 -1.79
C GLY A 137 -8.91 0.33 -1.60
N VAL A 138 -8.25 -0.06 -2.69
CA VAL A 138 -7.33 -1.21 -2.73
C VAL A 138 -5.89 -0.70 -2.64
N VAL A 139 -5.08 -1.35 -1.80
CA VAL A 139 -3.65 -1.04 -1.72
C VAL A 139 -2.95 -1.61 -2.96
N SER A 140 -2.38 -0.73 -3.78
CA SER A 140 -1.66 -1.09 -5.02
C SER A 140 -0.17 -1.32 -4.80
N GLY A 141 0.41 -0.71 -3.76
CA GLY A 141 1.82 -0.85 -3.44
C GLY A 141 2.18 -0.25 -2.09
N CYS A 142 3.39 -0.56 -1.64
CA CYS A 142 3.93 -0.13 -0.34
C CYS A 142 5.40 0.26 -0.49
N VAL A 143 5.79 1.37 0.12
CA VAL A 143 7.17 1.86 0.22
C VAL A 143 7.55 1.90 1.68
N LYS A 144 8.61 1.18 2.03
CA LYS A 144 9.24 1.23 3.34
C LYS A 144 10.56 1.98 3.22
N LEU A 145 10.71 3.04 4.00
CA LEU A 145 11.95 3.80 4.10
C LEU A 145 12.64 3.39 5.40
N PHE A 146 13.92 3.04 5.31
CA PHE A 146 14.74 2.76 6.48
C PHE A 146 15.49 4.03 6.87
N LEU A 147 15.55 4.32 8.18
CA LEU A 147 16.42 5.39 8.68
C LEU A 147 17.87 5.00 8.37
N THR A 148 18.61 5.94 7.81
CA THR A 148 20.03 5.82 7.49
C THR A 148 20.84 6.67 8.46
#